data_AF-A0A351IQ89-F1
#
_entry.id   AF-A0A351IQ89-F1
#
_cell.length_a   1.000
_cell.length_b   1.000
_cell.length_c   1.000
_cell.angle_alpha   90.00
_cell.angle_beta   90.00
_cell.angle_gamma   90.00
#
_symmetry.space_group_name_H-M   'P 1'
#
loop_
_entity.id
_entity.type
_entity.pdbx_description
1 polymer ?
#
loop_
_entity_poly.entity_id
_entity_poly.type
_entity_poly.pdbx_seq_one_letter_code
_entity_poly.pdbx_strand_id
1 'polypeptide(L)'
;MKKALLLFGGTLLLFLAATCTLDHYLFKKNKSFSVQMILSTLPACPAWTTPAPSWEEREQLLEIFSQNFHYLDRGGQSAVFASDDGEYVLKFYRFPSHLRPAGWLKHPFAYHFHTGRKEIKKHNAEKLKITFSSFLLASTHLKEESGLLFTHLNPTKELHLFVRIVDYLGSHYRVNLDQVAFLLQKRAEGIFPTLATLIKAGKPEEAKRHLKSLLHLLLVRCNKGIADLDALLEQNYGFSKERAIHIDVGRLALDETFKKKEKRKEHFHSVLWRLREWLKESAPELSLYFEESMEEMLSSNV
;
A
#
# COMPACT_ATOMS: atom_id res chain seq x y z
N MET A 1 -33.25 1.77 -47.87
CA MET A 1 -33.08 2.30 -46.49
C MET A 1 -32.97 1.22 -45.41
N LYS A 2 -33.94 0.31 -45.23
CA LYS A 2 -33.89 -0.71 -44.15
C LYS A 2 -32.64 -1.62 -44.16
N LYS A 3 -32.19 -2.10 -45.33
CA LYS A 3 -30.96 -2.91 -45.45
C LYS A 3 -29.69 -2.13 -45.06
N ALA A 4 -29.60 -0.86 -45.45
CA ALA A 4 -28.47 0.01 -45.08
C ALA A 4 -28.44 0.29 -43.58
N LEU A 5 -29.61 0.47 -42.95
CA LEU A 5 -29.72 0.66 -41.49
C LEU A 5 -29.31 -0.60 -40.72
N LEU A 6 -29.70 -1.78 -41.21
CA LEU A 6 -29.30 -3.08 -40.63
C LEU A 6 -27.79 -3.33 -40.77
N LEU A 7 -27.22 -3.05 -41.95
CA LEU A 7 -25.77 -3.14 -42.18
C LEU A 7 -25.00 -2.18 -41.26
N PHE A 8 -25.41 -0.92 -41.18
CA PHE A 8 -24.80 0.06 -40.28
C PHE A 8 -24.90 -0.37 -38.81
N GLY A 9 -26.06 -0.84 -38.37
CA GLY A 9 -26.25 -1.36 -37.01
C GLY A 9 -25.36 -2.58 -36.71
N GLY A 10 -25.25 -3.52 -37.65
CA GLY A 10 -24.37 -4.68 -37.53
C GLY A 10 -22.89 -4.29 -37.46
N THR A 11 -22.44 -3.37 -38.32
CA THR A 11 -21.06 -2.86 -38.29
C THR A 11 -20.76 -2.12 -36.99
N LEU A 12 -21.69 -1.29 -36.50
CA LEU A 12 -21.54 -0.59 -35.23
C LEU A 12 -21.42 -1.58 -34.06
N LEU A 13 -22.25 -2.63 -34.03
CA LEU A 13 -22.17 -3.65 -32.99
C LEU A 13 -20.84 -4.41 -33.01
N LEU A 14 -20.36 -4.80 -34.21
CA LEU A 14 -19.06 -5.45 -34.36
C LEU A 14 -17.91 -4.54 -33.93
N PHE A 15 -17.96 -3.25 -34.31
CA PHE A 15 -16.98 -2.25 -33.89
C PHE A 15 -16.97 -2.11 -32.36
N LEU A 16 -18.13 -1.97 -31.72
CA LEU A 16 -18.25 -1.87 -30.26
C LEU A 16 -17.73 -3.14 -29.56
N ALA A 17 -18.04 -4.33 -30.09
CA ALA A 17 -17.54 -5.59 -29.54
C ALA A 17 -16.01 -5.69 -29.67
N ALA A 18 -15.44 -5.30 -30.82
CA ALA A 18 -14.00 -5.27 -31.04
C ALA A 18 -13.30 -4.26 -30.11
N THR A 19 -13.87 -3.06 -29.93
CA THR A 19 -13.30 -2.05 -29.02
C THR A 19 -13.34 -2.50 -27.56
N CYS A 20 -14.44 -3.12 -27.12
CA CYS A 20 -14.56 -3.63 -25.74
C CYS A 20 -13.60 -4.79 -25.46
N THR A 21 -13.41 -5.69 -26.42
CA THR A 21 -12.46 -6.81 -26.28
C THR A 21 -11.01 -6.33 -26.29
N LEU A 22 -10.69 -5.37 -27.14
CA LEU A 22 -9.37 -4.74 -27.18
C LEU A 22 -9.06 -3.96 -25.89
N ASP A 23 -10.00 -3.16 -25.40
CA ASP A 23 -9.86 -2.43 -24.12
C ASP A 23 -9.61 -3.39 -22.96
N HIS A 24 -10.39 -4.47 -22.85
CA HIS A 24 -10.20 -5.48 -21.80
C HIS A 24 -8.85 -6.20 -21.92
N TYR A 25 -8.40 -6.48 -23.15
CA TYR A 25 -7.09 -7.07 -23.42
C TYR A 25 -5.95 -6.14 -22.99
N LEU A 26 -6.01 -4.86 -23.39
CA LEU A 26 -5.03 -3.84 -23.01
C LEU A 26 -5.03 -3.61 -21.49
N PHE A 27 -6.20 -3.55 -20.86
CA PHE A 27 -6.32 -3.46 -19.41
C PHE A 27 -5.64 -4.63 -18.71
N LYS A 28 -5.86 -5.87 -19.18
CA LYS A 28 -5.17 -7.06 -18.64
C LYS A 28 -3.65 -6.99 -18.83
N LYS A 29 -3.20 -6.56 -20.01
CA LYS A 29 -1.76 -6.35 -20.30
C LYS A 29 -1.14 -5.28 -19.40
N ASN A 30 -1.88 -4.22 -19.08
CA ASN A 30 -1.46 -3.18 -18.13
C ASN A 30 -1.66 -3.58 -16.66
N LYS A 31 -1.46 -4.87 -16.33
CA LYS A 31 -1.64 -5.43 -14.96
C LYS A 31 -2.98 -5.07 -14.30
N SER A 32 -4.02 -4.86 -15.11
CA SER A 32 -5.34 -4.43 -14.65
C SER A 32 -5.29 -3.15 -13.83
N PHE A 33 -4.51 -2.17 -14.32
CA PHE A 33 -4.45 -0.79 -13.87
C PHE A 33 -5.07 0.15 -14.92
N SER A 34 -5.66 1.24 -14.42
CA SER A 34 -6.14 2.39 -15.20
C SER A 34 -6.21 3.58 -14.24
N VAL A 35 -5.93 4.78 -14.73
CA VAL A 35 -6.00 6.02 -13.92
C VAL A 35 -7.39 6.23 -13.32
N GLN A 36 -8.46 5.79 -13.98
CA GLN A 36 -9.81 5.87 -13.39
C GLN A 36 -9.96 5.08 -12.09
N MET A 37 -9.08 4.12 -11.81
CA MET A 37 -9.15 3.31 -10.58
C MET A 37 -8.75 4.09 -9.32
N ILE A 38 -7.94 5.14 -9.48
CA ILE A 38 -7.44 5.95 -8.36
C ILE A 38 -8.27 7.22 -8.13
N LEU A 39 -9.17 7.53 -9.07
CA LEU A 39 -10.14 8.61 -8.96
C LEU A 39 -11.40 8.16 -8.22
N SER A 40 -12.01 9.09 -7.49
CA SER A 40 -13.21 8.86 -6.70
C SER A 40 -14.25 9.96 -6.91
N THR A 41 -15.52 9.62 -6.70
CA THR A 41 -16.62 10.58 -6.55
C THR A 41 -17.01 10.81 -5.10
N LEU A 42 -16.24 10.28 -4.15
CA LEU A 42 -16.51 10.49 -2.72
C LEU A 42 -16.25 11.95 -2.34
N PRO A 43 -17.13 12.57 -1.54
CA PRO A 43 -16.84 13.87 -0.94
C PRO A 43 -15.76 13.73 0.13
N ALA A 44 -15.14 14.86 0.50
CA ALA A 44 -14.25 14.92 1.64
C ALA A 44 -14.98 14.50 2.93
N CYS A 45 -14.31 13.71 3.77
CA CYS A 45 -14.83 13.24 5.05
C CYS A 45 -13.97 13.78 6.20
N PRO A 46 -14.51 14.57 7.14
CA PRO A 46 -13.73 15.12 8.26
C PRO A 46 -13.02 14.06 9.11
N ALA A 47 -13.56 12.85 9.18
CA ALA A 47 -12.95 11.73 9.91
C ALA A 47 -11.64 11.21 9.30
N TRP A 48 -11.34 11.58 8.06
CA TRP A 48 -10.11 11.22 7.33
C TRP A 48 -9.24 12.43 7.03
N THR A 49 -9.51 13.56 7.67
CA THR A 49 -8.69 14.76 7.52
C THR A 49 -7.29 14.47 8.05
N THR A 50 -6.32 14.77 7.21
CA THR A 50 -4.89 14.70 7.53
C THR A 50 -4.39 16.12 7.74
N PRO A 51 -3.38 16.32 8.60
CA PRO A 51 -2.75 17.63 8.75
C PRO A 51 -2.25 18.14 7.40
N ALA A 52 -2.44 19.45 7.15
CA ALA A 52 -1.78 20.08 6.02
C ALA A 52 -0.26 19.95 6.18
N PRO A 53 0.50 19.79 5.07
CA PRO A 53 1.95 19.73 5.16
C PRO A 53 2.51 21.04 5.71
N SER A 54 3.56 20.96 6.53
CA SER A 54 4.36 22.14 6.88
C SER A 54 4.99 22.75 5.63
N TRP A 55 5.57 23.95 5.75
CA TRP A 55 6.29 24.56 4.63
C TRP A 55 7.46 23.68 4.16
N GLU A 56 8.24 23.14 5.11
CA GLU A 56 9.38 22.25 4.83
C GLU A 56 8.92 20.95 4.19
N GLU A 57 7.84 20.35 4.70
CA GLU A 57 7.24 19.15 4.09
C GLU A 57 6.75 19.44 2.67
N ARG A 58 6.15 20.61 2.43
CA ARG A 58 5.67 21.00 1.11
C ARG A 58 6.82 21.14 0.11
N GLU A 59 7.91 21.78 0.48
CA GLU A 59 9.12 21.88 -0.35
C GLU A 59 9.67 20.48 -0.68
N GLN A 60 9.76 19.60 0.32
CA GLN A 60 10.19 18.22 0.10
C GLN A 60 9.24 17.46 -0.86
N LEU A 61 7.93 17.64 -0.72
CA LEU A 61 6.95 17.02 -1.62
C LEU A 61 7.08 17.55 -3.06
N LEU A 62 7.34 18.84 -3.24
CA LEU A 62 7.58 19.42 -4.57
C LEU A 62 8.80 18.81 -5.23
N GLU A 63 9.89 18.64 -4.49
CA GLU A 63 11.10 17.98 -4.97
C GLU A 63 10.81 16.52 -5.35
N ILE A 64 10.18 15.74 -4.45
CA ILE A 64 9.88 14.33 -4.69
C ILE A 64 8.92 14.15 -5.87
N PHE A 65 7.90 14.99 -6.03
CA PHE A 65 6.94 14.88 -7.15
C PHE A 65 7.41 15.53 -8.45
N SER A 66 8.60 16.15 -8.47
CA SER A 66 9.22 16.68 -9.68
C SER A 66 9.72 15.59 -10.63
N GLN A 67 10.03 14.40 -10.11
CA GLN A 67 10.44 13.20 -10.87
C GLN A 67 9.24 12.35 -11.30
N ASN A 68 9.47 11.34 -12.15
CA ASN A 68 8.43 10.41 -12.53
C ASN A 68 8.31 9.26 -11.52
N PHE A 69 7.14 8.64 -11.53
CA PHE A 69 6.81 7.46 -10.74
C PHE A 69 6.37 6.33 -11.65
N HIS A 70 7.14 5.24 -11.69
CA HIS A 70 6.93 4.08 -12.53
C HIS A 70 6.10 3.03 -11.81
N TYR A 71 5.13 2.43 -12.52
CA TYR A 71 4.33 1.35 -11.99
C TYR A 71 5.24 0.23 -11.48
N LEU A 72 5.13 -0.07 -10.19
CA LEU A 72 5.91 -1.10 -9.52
C LEU A 72 5.07 -2.36 -9.35
N ASP A 73 3.93 -2.22 -8.68
CA ASP A 73 3.06 -3.35 -8.35
C ASP A 73 1.65 -2.90 -7.99
N ARG A 74 0.81 -3.84 -7.59
CA ARG A 74 -0.58 -3.62 -7.22
C ARG A 74 -1.02 -4.58 -6.13
N GLY A 75 -1.28 -4.01 -4.96
CA GLY A 75 -1.97 -4.68 -3.87
C GLY A 75 -3.48 -4.78 -4.07
N GLY A 76 -4.15 -5.45 -3.12
CA GLY A 76 -5.61 -5.57 -3.12
C GLY A 76 -6.35 -4.23 -3.07
N GLN A 77 -5.72 -3.20 -2.49
CA GLN A 77 -6.32 -1.88 -2.27
C GLN A 77 -5.52 -0.72 -2.85
N SER A 78 -4.31 -0.97 -3.35
CA SER A 78 -3.40 0.10 -3.78
C SER A 78 -2.77 -0.20 -5.14
N ALA A 79 -2.54 0.84 -5.93
CA ALA A 79 -1.64 0.81 -7.07
C ALA A 79 -0.32 1.47 -6.63
N VAL A 80 0.79 0.79 -6.84
CA VAL A 80 2.09 1.12 -6.24
C VAL A 80 3.03 1.56 -7.35
N PHE A 81 3.67 2.71 -7.16
CA PHE A 81 4.62 3.29 -8.09
C PHE A 81 5.93 3.61 -7.37
N ALA A 82 7.07 3.37 -8.01
CA ALA A 82 8.40 3.72 -7.52
C ALA A 82 8.90 4.98 -8.21
N SER A 83 9.58 5.86 -7.49
CA SER A 83 10.24 7.04 -8.06
C SER A 83 11.41 6.66 -8.99
N ASP A 84 11.81 7.59 -9.87
CA ASP A 84 12.95 7.43 -10.79
C ASP A 84 14.27 7.14 -10.05
N ASP A 85 14.51 7.83 -8.93
CA ASP A 85 15.67 7.61 -8.06
C ASP A 85 15.62 6.29 -7.27
N GLY A 86 14.45 5.62 -7.26
CA GLY A 86 14.23 4.40 -6.51
C GLY A 86 14.15 4.58 -4.98
N GLU A 87 14.16 5.79 -4.43
CA GLU A 87 14.15 6.04 -2.98
C GLU A 87 12.72 6.10 -2.39
N TYR A 88 11.70 6.31 -3.23
CA TYR A 88 10.32 6.53 -2.80
C TYR A 88 9.32 5.59 -3.45
N VAL A 89 8.22 5.38 -2.74
CA VAL A 89 7.05 4.63 -3.20
C VAL A 89 5.80 5.48 -3.00
N LEU A 90 5.05 5.64 -4.08
CA LEU A 90 3.75 6.31 -4.12
C LEU A 90 2.64 5.26 -4.27
N LYS A 91 1.77 5.17 -3.27
CA LYS A 91 0.66 4.21 -3.23
C LYS A 91 -0.65 4.95 -3.38
N PHE A 92 -1.32 4.82 -4.52
CA PHE A 92 -2.67 5.33 -4.71
C PHE A 92 -3.70 4.31 -4.25
N TYR A 93 -4.72 4.76 -3.51
CA TYR A 93 -5.85 3.91 -3.19
C TYR A 93 -6.67 3.58 -4.45
N ARG A 94 -7.11 2.34 -4.57
CA ARG A 94 -7.92 1.84 -5.69
C ARG A 94 -9.37 1.76 -5.27
N PHE A 95 -10.17 2.70 -5.75
CA PHE A 95 -11.61 2.72 -5.48
C PHE A 95 -12.31 1.56 -6.19
N PRO A 96 -13.37 0.96 -5.63
CA PRO A 96 -14.23 0.01 -6.33
C PRO A 96 -15.00 0.71 -7.46
N SER A 97 -15.43 -0.04 -8.48
CA SER A 97 -16.02 0.54 -9.71
C SER A 97 -17.18 1.50 -9.47
N HIS A 98 -18.02 1.24 -8.45
CA HIS A 98 -19.19 2.06 -8.13
C HIS A 98 -18.87 3.40 -7.45
N LEU A 99 -17.63 3.62 -7.01
CA LEU A 99 -17.15 4.87 -6.42
C LEU A 99 -16.28 5.68 -7.39
N ARG A 100 -16.04 5.17 -8.60
CA ARG A 100 -15.24 5.85 -9.62
C ARG A 100 -16.12 6.77 -10.47
N PRO A 101 -15.55 7.82 -11.07
CA PRO A 101 -16.23 8.58 -12.11
C PRO A 101 -16.78 7.67 -13.20
N ALA A 102 -18.02 7.90 -13.61
CA ALA A 102 -18.74 7.10 -14.59
C ALA A 102 -18.81 5.58 -14.29
N GLY A 103 -18.74 5.19 -13.01
CA GLY A 103 -18.81 3.78 -12.59
C GLY A 103 -20.06 3.01 -13.06
N TRP A 104 -21.14 3.73 -13.38
CA TRP A 104 -22.37 3.17 -13.95
C TRP A 104 -22.18 2.64 -15.37
N LEU A 105 -21.28 3.22 -16.19
CA LEU A 105 -21.00 2.73 -17.55
C LEU A 105 -20.40 1.32 -17.56
N LYS A 106 -19.70 0.92 -16.48
CA LYS A 106 -19.18 -0.45 -16.35
C LYS A 106 -20.29 -1.45 -16.03
N HIS A 107 -21.42 -0.99 -15.51
CA HIS A 107 -22.51 -1.83 -15.03
C HIS A 107 -23.89 -1.18 -15.21
N PRO A 108 -24.31 -0.82 -16.45
CA PRO A 108 -25.46 0.04 -16.69
C PRO A 108 -26.79 -0.53 -16.18
N PHE A 109 -26.95 -1.86 -16.18
CA PHE A 109 -28.20 -2.52 -15.77
C PHE A 109 -28.12 -3.28 -14.45
N ALA A 110 -26.91 -3.51 -13.95
CA ALA A 110 -26.73 -4.46 -12.87
C ALA A 110 -27.12 -3.92 -11.48
N TYR A 111 -27.36 -2.61 -11.35
CA TYR A 111 -27.91 -2.03 -10.11
C TYR A 111 -29.41 -2.24 -9.94
N HIS A 112 -30.15 -2.51 -11.02
CA HIS A 112 -31.60 -2.72 -10.96
C HIS A 112 -32.01 -4.16 -10.65
N PHE A 113 -31.17 -5.16 -10.95
CA PHE A 113 -31.57 -6.58 -10.92
C PHE A 113 -30.81 -7.47 -9.92
N HIS A 114 -29.80 -6.96 -9.21
CA HIS A 114 -28.97 -7.78 -8.31
C HIS A 114 -28.96 -7.28 -6.86
N THR A 115 -29.70 -7.96 -5.98
CA THR A 115 -29.73 -7.73 -4.53
C THR A 115 -28.34 -7.83 -3.89
N GLY A 116 -27.51 -8.78 -4.33
CA GLY A 116 -26.13 -8.96 -3.84
C GLY A 116 -25.21 -7.75 -4.05
N ARG A 117 -25.57 -6.79 -4.92
CA ARG A 117 -24.79 -5.57 -5.09
C ARG A 117 -24.92 -4.57 -3.95
N LYS A 118 -26.01 -4.60 -3.19
CA LYS A 118 -26.13 -3.78 -1.96
C LYS A 118 -25.09 -4.23 -0.93
N GLU A 119 -24.98 -5.53 -0.72
CA GLU A 119 -23.97 -6.12 0.17
C GLU A 119 -22.54 -5.83 -0.30
N ILE A 120 -22.27 -5.91 -1.61
CA ILE A 120 -20.95 -5.53 -2.16
C ILE A 120 -20.64 -4.05 -1.89
N LYS A 121 -21.60 -3.14 -2.02
CA LYS A 121 -21.39 -1.71 -1.69
C LYS A 121 -21.10 -1.53 -0.21
N LYS A 122 -21.90 -2.17 0.66
CA LYS A 122 -21.72 -2.12 2.12
C LYS A 122 -20.33 -2.63 2.51
N HIS A 123 -19.95 -3.81 2.02
CA HIS A 123 -18.62 -4.40 2.25
C HIS A 123 -17.49 -3.47 1.79
N ASN A 124 -17.62 -2.86 0.60
CA ASN A 124 -16.62 -1.93 0.10
C ASN A 124 -16.52 -0.65 0.95
N ALA A 125 -17.64 -0.13 1.45
CA ALA A 125 -17.66 1.02 2.34
C ALA A 125 -17.01 0.72 3.70
N GLU A 126 -17.29 -0.45 4.27
CA GLU A 126 -16.63 -0.93 5.50
C GLU A 126 -15.13 -1.10 5.30
N LYS A 127 -14.73 -1.73 4.19
CA LYS A 127 -13.32 -1.93 3.83
C LYS A 127 -12.60 -0.60 3.61
N LEU A 128 -13.23 0.38 2.97
CA LEU A 128 -12.70 1.73 2.82
C LEU A 128 -12.47 2.37 4.19
N LYS A 129 -13.48 2.33 5.08
CA LYS A 129 -13.38 2.90 6.42
C LYS A 129 -12.22 2.29 7.21
N ILE A 130 -12.11 0.97 7.23
CA ILE A 130 -11.02 0.26 7.92
C ILE A 130 -9.66 0.72 7.38
N THR A 131 -9.48 0.74 6.06
CA THR A 131 -8.19 1.10 5.47
C THR A 131 -7.84 2.57 5.67
N PHE A 132 -8.79 3.49 5.54
CA PHE A 132 -8.51 4.92 5.73
C PHE A 132 -8.24 5.25 7.20
N SER A 133 -8.96 4.60 8.13
CA SER A 133 -8.63 4.69 9.56
C SER A 133 -7.24 4.14 9.86
N SER A 134 -6.85 3.04 9.21
CA SER A 134 -5.50 2.47 9.33
C SER A 134 -4.41 3.40 8.79
N PHE A 135 -4.64 4.01 7.63
CA PHE A 135 -3.72 4.99 7.03
C PHE A 135 -3.55 6.23 7.91
N LEU A 136 -4.65 6.73 8.47
CA LEU A 136 -4.62 7.85 9.41
C LEU A 136 -3.86 7.48 10.69
N LEU A 137 -4.10 6.29 11.24
CA LEU A 137 -3.39 5.81 12.41
C LEU A 137 -1.88 5.73 12.14
N ALA A 138 -1.49 5.22 10.97
CA ALA A 138 -0.10 5.14 10.56
C ALA A 138 0.55 6.52 10.41
N SER A 139 -0.12 7.48 9.76
CA SER A 139 0.42 8.83 9.58
C SER A 139 0.60 9.58 10.90
N THR A 140 -0.27 9.32 11.87
CA THR A 140 -0.25 10.03 13.16
C THR A 140 0.71 9.40 14.15
N HIS A 141 0.79 8.07 14.20
CA HIS A 141 1.51 7.37 15.26
C HIS A 141 2.69 6.53 14.80
N LEU A 142 2.77 6.20 13.51
CA LEU A 142 3.80 5.31 12.96
C LEU A 142 4.56 5.94 11.78
N LYS A 143 4.63 7.27 11.69
CA LYS A 143 5.24 7.96 10.54
C LYS A 143 6.66 7.47 10.28
N GLU A 144 7.48 7.38 11.32
CA GLU A 144 8.85 6.88 11.19
C GLU A 144 8.92 5.36 10.97
N GLU A 145 8.15 4.59 11.73
CA GLU A 145 8.13 3.13 11.70
C GLU A 145 7.60 2.58 10.38
N SER A 146 6.77 3.33 9.69
CA SER A 146 6.31 3.01 8.34
C SER A 146 7.13 3.72 7.27
N GLY A 147 8.04 4.63 7.60
CA GLY A 147 8.72 5.48 6.62
C GLY A 147 7.75 6.33 5.78
N LEU A 148 6.55 6.63 6.31
CA LEU A 148 5.60 7.53 5.68
C LEU A 148 6.16 8.95 5.68
N LEU A 149 6.08 9.59 4.51
CA LEU A 149 6.44 10.99 4.33
C LEU A 149 5.19 11.86 4.32
N PHE A 150 4.15 11.40 3.63
CA PHE A 150 2.90 12.13 3.53
C PHE A 150 1.72 11.21 3.25
N THR A 151 0.56 11.56 3.81
CA THR A 151 -0.70 10.82 3.64
C THR A 151 -1.79 11.82 3.26
N HIS A 152 -2.49 11.53 2.16
CA HIS A 152 -3.58 12.35 1.68
C HIS A 152 -4.79 11.45 1.37
N LEU A 153 -5.89 11.63 2.08
CA LEU A 153 -7.05 10.74 2.00
C LEU A 153 -8.31 11.40 1.43
N ASN A 154 -8.43 12.72 1.57
CA ASN A 154 -9.61 13.47 1.18
C ASN A 154 -9.35 14.30 -0.07
N PRO A 155 -10.28 14.35 -1.05
CA PRO A 155 -10.16 15.33 -2.12
C PRO A 155 -10.13 16.75 -1.54
N THR A 156 -9.30 17.61 -2.11
CA THR A 156 -9.13 19.01 -1.69
C THR A 156 -8.94 19.93 -2.89
N LYS A 157 -8.64 21.19 -2.65
CA LYS A 157 -8.21 22.17 -3.66
C LYS A 157 -6.98 22.95 -3.20
N GLU A 158 -6.27 22.47 -2.18
CA GLU A 158 -5.26 23.24 -1.45
C GLU A 158 -3.83 22.70 -1.60
N LEU A 159 -3.65 21.42 -1.99
CA LEU A 159 -2.32 20.87 -2.21
C LEU A 159 -1.68 21.51 -3.44
N HIS A 160 -2.44 21.61 -4.53
CA HIS A 160 -1.96 22.11 -5.82
C HIS A 160 -0.74 21.34 -6.34
N LEU A 161 -0.61 20.07 -5.97
CA LEU A 161 0.48 19.20 -6.39
C LEU A 161 0.06 18.30 -7.55
N PHE A 162 1.00 18.05 -8.45
CA PHE A 162 0.83 17.10 -9.54
C PHE A 162 2.00 16.13 -9.56
N VAL A 163 1.74 14.90 -9.97
CA VAL A 163 2.77 13.90 -10.19
C VAL A 163 2.66 13.31 -11.59
N ARG A 164 3.81 12.98 -12.19
CA ARG A 164 3.86 12.22 -13.43
C ARG A 164 4.02 10.75 -13.10
N ILE A 165 3.06 9.94 -13.52
CA ILE A 165 3.12 8.48 -13.36
C ILE A 165 3.28 7.82 -14.73
N VAL A 166 4.01 6.71 -14.76
CA VAL A 166 4.19 5.86 -15.94
C VAL A 166 3.58 4.50 -15.62
N ASP A 167 2.60 4.07 -16.42
CA ASP A 167 1.99 2.76 -16.21
C ASP A 167 2.89 1.60 -16.66
N TYR A 168 2.40 0.36 -16.50
CA TYR A 168 3.17 -0.83 -16.84
C TYR A 168 3.46 -0.96 -18.34
N LEU A 169 2.67 -0.30 -19.20
CA LEU A 169 2.86 -0.28 -20.65
C LEU A 169 3.68 0.93 -21.13
N GLY A 170 4.17 1.78 -20.22
CA GLY A 170 4.95 2.97 -20.55
C GLY A 170 4.11 4.21 -20.88
N SER A 171 2.79 4.19 -20.65
CA SER A 171 1.94 5.36 -20.88
C SER A 171 2.13 6.38 -19.75
N HIS A 172 2.29 7.64 -20.12
CA HIS A 172 2.50 8.74 -19.18
C HIS A 172 1.19 9.42 -18.81
N TYR A 173 1.01 9.69 -17.52
CA TYR A 173 -0.14 10.43 -17.01
C TYR A 173 0.30 11.51 -16.04
N ARG A 174 -0.35 12.67 -16.12
CA ARG A 174 -0.24 13.72 -15.10
C ARG A 174 -1.45 13.63 -14.18
N VAL A 175 -1.20 13.29 -12.92
CA VAL A 175 -2.26 13.11 -11.91
C VAL A 175 -2.29 14.35 -11.01
N ASN A 176 -3.48 14.92 -10.83
CA ASN A 176 -3.71 15.96 -9.84
C ASN A 176 -3.86 15.30 -8.45
N LEU A 177 -2.95 15.60 -7.53
CA LEU A 177 -2.93 15.00 -6.20
C LEU A 177 -4.07 15.49 -5.30
N ASP A 178 -4.70 16.63 -5.62
CA ASP A 178 -5.91 17.11 -4.95
C ASP A 178 -7.13 16.18 -5.13
N GLN A 179 -7.10 15.25 -6.10
CA GLN A 179 -8.25 14.44 -6.52
C GLN A 179 -8.16 12.96 -6.17
N VAL A 180 -7.06 12.52 -5.57
CA VAL A 180 -6.75 11.10 -5.36
C VAL A 180 -6.31 10.85 -3.94
N ALA A 181 -6.66 9.70 -3.37
CA ALA A 181 -6.14 9.29 -2.07
C ALA A 181 -4.81 8.54 -2.26
N PHE A 182 -3.77 8.95 -1.54
CA PHE A 182 -2.44 8.35 -1.65
C PHE A 182 -1.63 8.38 -0.36
N LEU A 183 -0.61 7.52 -0.32
CA LEU A 183 0.48 7.50 0.65
C LEU A 183 1.80 7.68 -0.11
N LEU A 184 2.65 8.57 0.37
CA LEU A 184 4.04 8.68 -0.04
C LEU A 184 4.92 8.11 1.09
N GLN A 185 5.79 7.19 0.73
CA GLN A 185 6.58 6.40 1.67
C GLN A 185 8.02 6.24 1.15
N LYS A 186 8.99 6.06 2.04
CA LYS A 186 10.32 5.58 1.67
C LYS A 186 10.21 4.17 1.07
N ARG A 187 11.02 3.87 0.06
CA ARG A 187 11.16 2.51 -0.45
C ARG A 187 11.88 1.64 0.55
N ALA A 188 11.47 0.38 0.60
CA ALA A 188 12.14 -0.67 1.34
C ALA A 188 12.27 -1.93 0.50
N GLU A 189 13.30 -2.72 0.82
CA GLU A 189 13.52 -4.05 0.28
C GLU A 189 12.94 -5.11 1.24
N GLY A 190 12.47 -6.24 0.71
CA GLY A 190 11.86 -7.28 1.53
C GLY A 190 12.84 -7.91 2.52
N ILE A 191 12.35 -8.30 3.70
CA ILE A 191 13.18 -8.84 4.80
C ILE A 191 14.07 -10.02 4.34
N PHE A 192 13.47 -11.05 3.75
CA PHE A 192 14.18 -12.28 3.38
C PHE A 192 15.21 -12.06 2.25
N PRO A 193 14.88 -11.39 1.12
CA PRO A 193 15.88 -11.08 0.08
C PRO A 193 17.09 -10.29 0.59
N THR A 194 16.87 -9.28 1.44
CA THR A 194 17.97 -8.47 1.99
C THR A 194 18.87 -9.32 2.89
N LEU A 195 18.30 -10.10 3.82
CA LEU A 195 19.08 -10.97 4.70
C LEU A 195 19.82 -12.06 3.92
N ALA A 196 19.18 -12.68 2.91
CA ALA A 196 19.83 -13.69 2.06
C ALA A 196 21.05 -13.12 1.34
N THR A 197 20.95 -11.87 0.86
CA THR A 197 22.06 -11.17 0.19
C THR A 197 23.22 -10.92 1.15
N LEU A 198 22.93 -10.48 2.38
CA LEU A 198 23.96 -10.22 3.41
C LEU A 198 24.67 -11.50 3.87
N ILE A 199 23.91 -12.59 4.06
CA ILE A 199 24.45 -13.90 4.42
C ILE A 199 25.39 -14.40 3.32
N LYS A 200 24.92 -14.38 2.06
CA LYS A 200 25.73 -14.80 0.91
C LYS A 200 26.99 -13.97 0.73
N ALA A 201 26.93 -12.67 1.06
CA ALA A 201 28.05 -11.76 0.98
C ALA A 201 29.02 -11.87 2.18
N GLY A 202 28.75 -12.73 3.17
CA GLY A 202 29.61 -12.88 4.35
C GLY A 202 29.61 -11.65 5.25
N LYS A 203 28.46 -10.96 5.38
CA LYS A 203 28.30 -9.72 6.16
C LYS A 203 27.44 -9.93 7.42
N PRO A 204 27.90 -10.74 8.39
CA PRO A 204 27.08 -11.12 9.55
C PRO A 204 26.72 -9.91 10.43
N GLU A 205 27.63 -8.95 10.62
CA GLU A 205 27.36 -7.78 11.45
C GLU A 205 26.31 -6.83 10.86
N GLU A 206 26.24 -6.70 9.53
CA GLU A 206 25.15 -5.99 8.86
C GLU A 206 23.82 -6.71 9.09
N ALA A 207 23.78 -8.04 8.88
CA ALA A 207 22.58 -8.83 9.08
C ALA A 207 22.06 -8.73 10.53
N LYS A 208 22.95 -8.76 11.53
CA LYS A 208 22.60 -8.54 12.95
C LYS A 208 21.94 -7.18 13.19
N ARG A 209 22.47 -6.10 12.60
CA ARG A 209 21.85 -4.76 12.71
C ARG A 209 20.45 -4.72 12.12
N HIS A 210 20.25 -5.34 10.95
CA HIS A 210 18.93 -5.47 10.32
C HIS A 210 17.93 -6.23 11.20
N LEU A 211 18.33 -7.39 11.72
CA LEU A 211 17.50 -8.19 12.61
C LEU A 211 17.12 -7.44 13.89
N LYS A 212 18.07 -6.74 14.51
CA LYS A 212 17.80 -5.89 15.68
C LYS A 212 16.84 -4.75 15.35
N SER A 213 16.99 -4.12 14.18
CA SER A 213 16.07 -3.09 13.71
C SER A 213 14.64 -3.60 13.54
N LEU A 214 14.48 -4.82 13.00
CA LEU A 214 13.18 -5.47 12.86
C LEU A 214 12.51 -5.74 14.21
N LEU A 215 13.26 -6.29 15.18
CA LEU A 215 12.74 -6.52 16.54
C LEU A 215 12.30 -5.20 17.19
N HIS A 216 13.12 -4.15 17.05
CA HIS A 216 12.81 -2.83 17.58
C HIS A 216 11.54 -2.23 16.95
N LEU A 217 11.37 -2.36 15.63
CA LEU A 217 10.15 -1.92 14.94
C LEU A 217 8.89 -2.58 15.54
N LEU A 218 8.92 -3.90 15.72
CA LEU A 218 7.79 -4.63 16.30
C LEU A 218 7.52 -4.19 17.75
N LEU A 219 8.58 -4.01 18.55
CA LEU A 219 8.48 -3.56 19.93
C LEU A 219 7.83 -2.17 20.02
N VAL A 220 8.34 -1.21 19.24
CA VAL A 220 7.82 0.17 19.26
C VAL A 220 6.35 0.19 18.90
N ARG A 221 5.93 -0.60 17.91
CA ARG A 221 4.52 -0.69 17.54
C ARG A 221 3.66 -1.27 18.67
N CYS A 222 4.10 -2.35 19.30
CA CYS A 222 3.40 -2.93 20.45
C CYS A 222 3.31 -1.95 21.62
N ASN A 223 4.38 -1.19 21.90
CA ASN A 223 4.41 -0.16 22.94
C ASN A 223 3.47 1.02 22.64
N LYS A 224 3.22 1.30 21.37
CA LYS A 224 2.20 2.25 20.92
C LYS A 224 0.77 1.69 21.00
N GLY A 225 0.59 0.42 21.36
CA GLY A 225 -0.72 -0.23 21.41
C GLY A 225 -1.34 -0.37 20.02
N ILE A 226 -0.54 -0.59 18.98
CA ILE A 226 -1.02 -0.73 17.61
C ILE A 226 -0.87 -2.18 17.15
N ALA A 227 -2.01 -2.80 16.85
CA ALA A 227 -2.08 -4.14 16.28
C ALA A 227 -1.94 -4.10 14.76
N ASP A 228 -1.24 -5.09 14.22
CA ASP A 228 -1.45 -5.53 12.84
C ASP A 228 -2.53 -6.59 12.83
N LEU A 229 -3.54 -6.44 11.98
CA LEU A 229 -4.52 -7.50 11.79
C LEU A 229 -4.12 -8.46 10.67
N ASP A 230 -2.98 -8.21 10.00
CA ASP A 230 -2.47 -9.04 8.91
C ASP A 230 -0.92 -9.03 8.91
N ALA A 231 -0.27 -9.43 10.01
CA ALA A 231 1.18 -9.33 10.18
C ALA A 231 2.00 -10.35 9.36
N LEU A 232 1.84 -10.38 8.03
CA LEU A 232 2.65 -11.19 7.14
C LEU A 232 4.03 -10.53 6.93
N LEU A 233 5.05 -11.10 7.59
CA LEU A 233 6.40 -10.53 7.61
C LEU A 233 6.99 -10.33 6.19
N GLU A 234 6.75 -11.29 5.29
CA GLU A 234 7.31 -11.28 3.93
C GLU A 234 6.77 -10.15 3.04
N GLN A 235 5.56 -9.68 3.32
CA GLN A 235 4.83 -8.75 2.45
C GLN A 235 4.77 -7.35 3.06
N ASN A 236 4.62 -7.29 4.38
CA ASN A 236 4.26 -6.04 5.05
C ASN A 236 5.46 -5.36 5.68
N TYR A 237 6.63 -5.99 5.70
CA TYR A 237 7.82 -5.43 6.33
C TYR A 237 9.00 -5.47 5.37
N GLY A 238 9.93 -4.54 5.57
CA GLY A 238 11.18 -4.52 4.82
C GLY A 238 12.17 -3.53 5.40
N PHE A 239 13.32 -3.41 4.75
CA PHE A 239 14.39 -2.53 5.15
C PHE A 239 14.51 -1.35 4.19
N SER A 240 14.40 -0.13 4.73
CA SER A 240 14.82 1.09 4.05
C SER A 240 16.21 1.42 4.56
N LYS A 241 17.23 1.18 3.72
CA LYS A 241 18.65 1.17 4.14
C LYS A 241 18.81 0.18 5.31
N GLU A 242 19.41 0.57 6.42
CA GLU A 242 19.58 -0.31 7.60
C GLU A 242 18.36 -0.37 8.53
N ARG A 243 17.29 0.42 8.30
CA ARG A 243 16.13 0.50 9.21
C ARG A 243 14.97 -0.34 8.72
N ALA A 244 14.43 -1.20 9.59
CA ALA A 244 13.18 -1.90 9.34
C ALA A 244 12.01 -0.92 9.34
N ILE A 245 11.11 -1.07 8.36
CA ILE A 245 9.86 -0.31 8.28
C ILE A 245 8.66 -1.21 7.99
N HIS A 246 7.48 -0.79 8.44
CA HIS A 246 6.19 -1.37 8.13
C HIS A 246 5.69 -0.80 6.79
N ILE A 247 5.85 -1.57 5.72
CA ILE A 247 5.53 -1.20 4.35
C ILE A 247 4.01 -1.09 4.14
N ASP A 248 3.23 -2.13 4.48
CA ASP A 248 1.77 -2.14 4.26
C ASP A 248 1.00 -1.78 5.53
N VAL A 249 0.53 -0.53 5.60
CA VAL A 249 -0.23 -0.02 6.73
C VAL A 249 -1.75 -0.08 6.51
N GLY A 250 -2.25 -1.05 5.73
CA GLY A 250 -3.68 -1.15 5.37
C GLY A 250 -4.61 -1.81 6.40
N ARG A 251 -4.04 -2.46 7.44
CA ARG A 251 -4.78 -3.31 8.41
C ARG A 251 -4.36 -3.10 9.86
N LEU A 252 -4.17 -1.85 10.27
CA LEU A 252 -3.84 -1.46 11.64
C LEU A 252 -5.09 -1.19 12.47
N ALA A 253 -4.98 -1.45 13.77
CA ALA A 253 -5.97 -1.08 14.76
C ALA A 253 -5.30 -0.66 16.08
N LEU A 254 -5.99 0.17 16.86
CA LEU A 254 -5.60 0.41 18.26
C LEU A 254 -6.03 -0.79 19.10
N ASP A 255 -5.07 -1.35 19.81
CA ASP A 255 -5.26 -2.43 20.77
C ASP A 255 -4.20 -2.31 21.88
N GLU A 256 -4.62 -1.68 22.98
CA GLU A 256 -3.83 -1.47 24.17
C GLU A 256 -3.33 -2.77 24.82
N THR A 257 -3.95 -3.92 24.51
CA THR A 257 -3.50 -5.21 25.03
C THR A 257 -2.11 -5.59 24.53
N PHE A 258 -1.67 -5.08 23.38
CA PHE A 258 -0.30 -5.30 22.86
C PHE A 258 0.79 -4.65 23.73
N LYS A 259 0.43 -3.71 24.61
CA LYS A 259 1.36 -3.16 25.61
C LYS A 259 1.65 -4.18 26.72
N LYS A 260 0.78 -5.18 26.92
CA LYS A 260 1.01 -6.25 27.90
C LYS A 260 2.11 -7.21 27.42
N LYS A 261 2.99 -7.61 28.33
CA LYS A 261 4.17 -8.44 28.05
C LYS A 261 3.77 -9.78 27.39
N GLU A 262 2.71 -10.40 27.87
CA GLU A 262 2.24 -11.71 27.41
C GLU A 262 1.76 -11.64 25.96
N LYS A 263 0.92 -10.64 25.64
CA LYS A 263 0.40 -10.43 24.28
C LYS A 263 1.50 -10.05 23.30
N ARG A 264 2.46 -9.24 23.76
CA ARG A 264 3.65 -8.86 22.98
C ARG A 264 4.51 -10.07 22.63
N LYS A 265 4.77 -10.96 23.60
CA LYS A 265 5.51 -12.21 23.37
C LYS A 265 4.79 -13.11 22.36
N GLU A 266 3.49 -13.33 22.55
CA GLU A 266 2.66 -14.12 21.61
C GLU A 266 2.76 -13.55 20.19
N HIS A 267 2.62 -12.23 20.06
CA HIS A 267 2.72 -11.54 18.78
C HIS A 267 4.09 -11.72 18.11
N PHE A 268 5.19 -11.54 18.86
CA PHE A 268 6.54 -11.71 18.34
C PHE A 268 6.75 -13.13 17.80
N HIS A 269 6.39 -14.15 18.58
CA HIS A 269 6.50 -15.53 18.13
C HIS A 269 5.65 -15.80 16.89
N SER A 270 4.43 -15.24 16.83
CA SER A 270 3.51 -15.40 15.70
C SER A 270 3.98 -14.68 14.42
N VAL A 271 4.60 -13.52 14.50
CA VAL A 271 5.07 -12.79 13.31
C VAL A 271 6.41 -13.31 12.82
N LEU A 272 7.29 -13.70 13.73
CA LEU A 272 8.67 -14.01 13.42
C LEU A 272 8.91 -15.50 13.15
N TRP A 273 7.91 -16.38 13.32
CA TRP A 273 8.12 -17.83 13.23
C TRP A 273 8.83 -18.26 11.93
N ARG A 274 8.41 -17.72 10.77
CA ARG A 274 9.01 -18.07 9.47
C ARG A 274 10.45 -17.61 9.35
N LEU A 275 10.75 -16.42 9.88
CA LEU A 275 12.10 -15.89 9.90
C LEU A 275 13.00 -16.76 10.79
N ARG A 276 12.51 -17.19 11.95
CA ARG A 276 13.25 -18.07 12.88
C ARG A 276 13.59 -19.39 12.21
N GLU A 277 12.60 -20.06 11.60
CA GLU A 277 12.84 -21.33 10.89
C GLU A 277 13.81 -21.15 9.72
N TRP A 278 13.64 -20.10 8.93
CA TRP A 278 14.54 -19.81 7.80
C TRP A 278 15.98 -19.52 8.24
N LEU A 279 16.18 -18.80 9.35
CA LEU A 279 17.52 -18.52 9.89
C LEU A 279 18.21 -19.78 10.41
N LYS A 280 17.49 -20.70 11.06
CA LYS A 280 18.06 -21.97 11.53
C LYS A 280 18.64 -22.80 10.38
N GLU A 281 17.96 -22.80 9.25
CA GLU A 281 18.42 -23.51 8.05
C GLU A 281 19.53 -22.77 7.31
N SER A 282 19.41 -21.45 7.16
CA SER A 282 20.25 -20.66 6.27
C SER A 282 21.52 -20.10 6.93
N ALA A 283 21.47 -19.81 8.24
CA ALA A 283 22.58 -19.22 8.99
C ALA A 283 22.43 -19.48 10.51
N PRO A 284 22.81 -20.67 11.00
CA PRO A 284 22.62 -21.07 12.41
C PRO A 284 23.18 -20.08 13.45
N GLU A 285 24.34 -19.46 13.18
CA GLU A 285 24.93 -18.46 14.07
C GLU A 285 24.06 -17.19 14.19
N LEU A 286 23.48 -16.74 13.08
CA LEU A 286 22.53 -15.61 13.10
C LEU A 286 21.23 -15.98 13.78
N SER A 287 20.79 -17.24 13.65
CA SER A 287 19.63 -17.75 14.37
C SER A 287 19.84 -17.65 15.88
N LEU A 288 20.98 -18.07 16.41
CA LEU A 288 21.30 -17.97 17.84
C LEU A 288 21.27 -16.52 18.32
N TYR A 289 21.97 -15.63 17.61
CA TYR A 289 21.95 -14.19 17.91
C TYR A 289 20.54 -13.60 17.91
N PHE A 290 19.70 -14.00 16.95
CA PHE A 290 18.34 -13.50 16.81
C PHE A 290 17.45 -13.89 17.97
N GLU A 291 17.52 -15.15 18.42
CA GLU A 291 16.77 -15.64 19.58
C GLU A 291 17.20 -14.90 20.86
N GLU A 292 18.51 -14.80 21.11
CA GLU A 292 19.06 -14.08 22.27
C GLU A 292 18.60 -12.62 22.28
N SER A 293 18.68 -11.93 21.14
CA SER A 293 18.26 -10.54 21.00
C SER A 293 16.75 -10.35 21.22
N MET A 294 15.95 -11.32 20.77
CA MET A 294 14.50 -11.31 20.96
C MET A 294 14.15 -11.51 22.44
N GLU A 295 14.80 -12.45 23.12
CA GLU A 295 14.60 -12.73 24.55
C GLU A 295 15.05 -11.55 25.43
N GLU A 296 16.19 -10.94 25.14
CA GLU A 296 16.68 -9.72 25.81
C GLU A 296 15.65 -8.59 25.68
N MET A 297 15.14 -8.37 24.47
CA MET A 297 14.17 -7.30 24.20
C MET A 297 12.81 -7.55 24.87
N LEU A 298 12.37 -8.81 24.95
CA LEU A 298 11.11 -9.19 25.58
C LEU A 298 11.21 -9.34 27.11
N SER A 299 12.40 -9.50 27.66
CA SER A 299 12.65 -9.59 29.11
C SER A 299 12.82 -8.22 29.74
N SER A 300 13.43 -7.28 29.02
CA SER A 300 13.58 -5.87 29.42
C SER A 300 12.22 -5.26 29.76
N ASN A 301 12.07 -4.76 30.99
CA ASN A 301 10.89 -4.02 31.43
C ASN A 301 10.91 -2.61 30.80
N VAL A 302 10.46 -2.51 29.55
CA VAL A 302 10.15 -1.24 28.88
C VAL A 302 8.64 -1.16 28.65
#